data_AF-A0A2S9F2Y7-F1
#
_entry.id   AF-A0A2S9F2Y7-F1
#
_cell.length_a   1.000
_cell.length_b   1.000
_cell.length_c   1.000
_cell.angle_alpha   90.00
_cell.angle_beta   90.00
_cell.angle_gamma   90.00
#
_symmetry.space_group_name_H-M   'P 1'
#
loop_
_entity.id
_entity.type
_entity.pdbx_description
1 polymer ?
#
loop_
_entity_poly.entity_id
_entity_poly.type
_entity_poly.pdbx_seq_one_letter_code
_entity_poly.pdbx_strand_id
1 'polypeptide(L)' 'MTVERLKPYAVTIFAEMSALAARVGAVNLGQGFPDEDGPAAML' A
#
# COMPACT_ATOMS: atom_id res chain seq x y z
N MET A 1 7.96 6.48 -19.24
CA MET A 1 7.49 5.23 -19.86
C MET A 1 8.12 4.05 -19.15
N THR A 2 7.35 3.02 -18.81
CA THR A 2 7.86 1.77 -18.20
C THR A 2 8.61 0.93 -19.25
N VAL A 3 9.77 0.40 -18.90
CA VAL A 3 10.56 -0.49 -19.77
C VAL A 3 9.84 -1.83 -20.02
N GLU A 4 10.05 -2.47 -21.17
CA GLU A 4 9.28 -3.65 -21.65
C GLU A 4 9.12 -4.74 -20.58
N ARG A 5 10.23 -5.15 -19.97
CA ARG A 5 10.26 -6.22 -18.95
C ARG A 5 9.45 -5.92 -17.69
N LEU A 6 9.13 -4.65 -17.42
CA LEU A 6 8.39 -4.22 -16.23
C LEU A 6 6.92 -3.91 -16.52
N LYS A 7 6.47 -3.91 -17.78
CA LYS A 7 5.06 -3.68 -18.12
C LYS A 7 4.08 -4.56 -17.34
N PRO A 8 4.34 -5.87 -17.11
CA PRO A 8 3.44 -6.72 -16.33
C PRO A 8 3.31 -6.33 -14.85
N TYR A 9 4.24 -5.52 -14.33
CA TYR A 9 4.32 -5.13 -12.92
C TYR A 9 4.12 -3.61 -12.73
N ALA A 10 3.64 -2.92 -13.75
CA ALA A 10 3.51 -1.46 -13.72
C ALA A 10 2.51 -0.98 -12.64
N VAL A 11 1.55 -1.83 -12.26
CA VAL A 11 0.54 -1.57 -11.23
C VAL A 11 0.39 -2.81 -10.36
N THR A 12 0.06 -2.61 -9.09
CA THR A 12 -0.21 -3.69 -8.15
C THR A 12 -1.58 -3.54 -7.52
N ILE A 13 -2.23 -4.68 -7.24
CA ILE A 13 -3.53 -4.71 -6.54
C ILE A 13 -3.44 -4.05 -5.15
N PHE A 14 -2.28 -4.12 -4.50
CA PHE A 14 -2.06 -3.51 -3.18
C PHE A 14 -2.23 -1.99 -3.20
N ALA A 15 -1.74 -1.34 -4.26
CA ALA A 15 -1.88 0.11 -4.42
C ALA A 15 -3.34 0.51 -4.73
N GLU A 16 -3.99 -0.21 -5.64
CA GLU A 16 -5.38 0.08 -6.03
C GLU A 16 -6.36 -0.12 -4.87
N MET A 17 -6.24 -1.23 -4.13
CA MET A 17 -7.13 -1.56 -3.03
C MET A 17 -6.93 -0.64 -1.83
N SER A 18 -5.68 -0.29 -1.49
CA SER A 18 -5.41 0.67 -0.41
C SER A 18 -6.00 2.06 -0.74
N ALA A 19 -5.84 2.52 -1.98
CA ALA A 19 -6.43 3.79 -2.42
C ALA A 19 -7.97 3.74 -2.43
N LEU A 20 -8.57 2.62 -2.84
CA LEU A 20 -10.02 2.46 -2.80
C LEU A 20 -10.55 2.48 -1.37
N ALA A 21 -9.94 1.73 -0.45
CA ALA A 21 -10.33 1.68 0.96
C ALA A 21 -10.31 3.08 1.59
N ALA A 22 -9.25 3.86 1.35
CA ALA A 22 -9.14 5.24 1.83
C ALA A 22 -10.25 6.15 1.28
N ARG A 23 -10.61 6.02 0.00
CA ARG A 23 -11.66 6.85 -0.62
C ARG A 23 -13.06 6.57 -0.07
N VAL A 24 -13.35 5.31 0.27
CA VAL A 24 -14.69 4.88 0.69
C VAL A 24 -14.83 4.73 2.20
N GLY A 25 -13.75 4.94 2.95
CA GLY A 25 -13.73 4.75 4.40
C GLY A 25 -13.84 3.28 4.82
N ALA A 26 -13.38 2.34 3.99
CA ALA A 26 -13.34 0.93 4.38
C ALA A 26 -12.15 0.65 5.31
N VAL A 27 -12.34 -0.26 6.26
CA VAL A 27 -11.24 -0.80 7.07
C VAL A 27 -10.30 -1.58 6.16
N ASN A 28 -9.01 -1.23 6.17
CA ASN A 28 -8.03 -1.83 5.26
C ASN A 28 -7.26 -2.98 5.93
N LEU A 29 -7.83 -4.19 5.91
CA LEU A 29 -7.14 -5.40 6.40
C LEU A 29 -6.10 -5.97 5.41
N GLY A 30 -5.85 -5.28 4.28
CA GLY A 30 -4.84 -5.65 3.28
C GLY A 30 -3.56 -4.81 3.35
N GLN A 31 -3.48 -3.84 4.25
CA GLN A 31 -2.30 -3.00 4.42
C GLN A 31 -1.10 -3.81 4.92
N GLY A 32 0.07 -3.52 4.37
CA GLY A 32 1.33 -4.16 4.74
C GLY A 32 2.13 -3.38 5.80
N PHE A 33 1.53 -2.38 6.44
CA PHE A 33 2.18 -1.50 7.41
C PHE A 33 1.33 -1.41 8.70
N PRO A 34 1.98 -1.27 9.87
CA PRO A 34 1.29 -1.10 11.14
C PRO A 34 0.65 0.29 11.23
N ASP A 35 -0.42 0.39 12.02
CA ASP A 35 -1.03 1.68 12.39
C ASP A 35 -0.27 2.37 13.54
N GLU A 36 0.56 1.63 14.27
CA GLU A 36 1.25 2.06 15.48
C GLU A 36 2.71 2.44 15.21
N ASP A 37 3.25 3.33 16.03
CA ASP A 37 4.66 3.72 16.00
C ASP A 37 5.61 2.59 16.46
N GLY A 38 6.88 2.74 16.10
CA GLY A 38 7.94 1.84 16.56
C GLY A 38 8.30 2.01 18.05
N PRO A 39 9.28 1.23 18.55
CA PRO A 39 9.70 1.30 19.95
C PRO A 39 10.14 2.71 20.36
N ALA A 40 9.60 3.22 21.48
CA ALA A 40 9.88 4.59 21.94
C ALA A 40 11.38 4.88 22.18
N ALA A 41 12.18 3.86 22.49
CA ALA A 41 13.63 4.00 22.65
C ALA A 41 14.39 4.27 21.34
N MET A 42 13.73 4.17 20.18
CA MET A 42 14.28 4.45 18.85
C MET A 42 13.88 5.83 18.31
N LEU A 43 13.06 6.59 19.06
CA LEU A 43 12.67 7.96 18.75
C LEU A 43 13.69 8.96 19.33
#